data_AF-A0A7X0UVS6-F1
#
_entry.id   AF-A0A7X0UVS6-F1
#
_cell.length_a   1.000
_cell.length_b   1.000
_cell.length_c   1.000
_cell.angle_alpha   90.00
_cell.angle_beta   90.00
_cell.angle_gamma   90.00
#
_symmetry.space_group_name_H-M   'P 1'
#
loop_
_entity.id
_entity.type
_entity.pdbx_description
1 polymer ?
#
loop_
_entity_poly.entity_id
_entity_poly.type
_entity_poly.pdbx_seq_one_letter_code
_entity_poly.pdbx_strand_id
1 'polypeptide(L)'
;MLYVALIMLVLLTLIGIVAMQVAGLQERMSANYQAGSMAFQNAEAVARGQESSLKSAVTAGSVVVTSLPPGDCVTAFDAEAYTGAAPYVRRLDMCFSWGALDYPADESEKTDQIYQITAFAKDRAAFASSESVIDTVFIP
;
A
#
# COMPACT_ATOMS: atom_id res chain seq x y z
N MET A 1 -58.40 27.83 -1.41
CA MET A 1 -57.01 28.08 -0.97
C MET A 1 -56.31 26.84 -0.39
N LEU A 2 -57.04 25.80 0.06
CA LEU A 2 -56.42 24.57 0.60
C LEU A 2 -55.60 23.75 -0.44
N TYR A 3 -56.03 23.73 -1.70
CA TYR A 3 -55.36 22.95 -2.75
C TYR A 3 -53.93 23.43 -3.04
N VAL A 4 -53.68 24.75 -2.95
CA VAL A 4 -52.33 25.33 -3.15
C VAL A 4 -51.40 24.89 -2.03
N ALA A 5 -51.89 24.88 -0.78
CA ALA A 5 -51.12 24.41 0.36
C ALA A 5 -50.75 22.92 0.22
N LEU A 6 -51.68 22.10 -0.26
CA LEU A 6 -51.44 20.67 -0.48
C LEU A 6 -50.39 20.44 -1.58
N ILE A 7 -50.48 21.17 -2.70
CA ILE A 7 -49.48 21.10 -3.77
C ILE A 7 -48.09 21.52 -3.25
N MET A 8 -48.00 22.61 -2.50
CA MET A 8 -46.72 23.08 -1.94
C MET A 8 -46.11 22.07 -0.96
N LEU A 9 -46.92 21.45 -0.09
CA LEU A 9 -46.44 20.40 0.81
C LEU A 9 -45.88 19.21 0.03
N VAL A 10 -46.58 18.74 -1.01
CA VAL A 10 -46.09 17.64 -1.84
C VAL A 10 -44.77 18.01 -2.52
N LEU A 11 -44.65 19.21 -3.09
CA LEU A 11 -43.41 19.67 -3.71
C LEU A 11 -42.24 19.70 -2.71
N LEU A 12 -42.45 20.22 -1.50
CA LEU A 12 -41.43 20.23 -0.46
C LEU A 12 -41.00 18.82 -0.04
N THR A 13 -41.94 17.88 0.07
CA THR A 13 -41.61 16.48 0.38
C THR A 13 -40.76 15.83 -0.71
N LEU A 14 -41.08 16.06 -1.98
CA LEU A 14 -40.30 15.52 -3.10
C LEU A 14 -38.89 16.11 -3.15
N ILE A 15 -38.75 17.42 -2.94
CA ILE A 15 -37.45 18.08 -2.86
C ILE A 15 -36.63 17.52 -1.68
N GLY A 16 -37.27 17.31 -0.52
CA GLY A 16 -36.62 16.71 0.65
C GLY A 16 -36.07 15.31 0.37
N ILE A 17 -36.83 14.46 -0.32
CA ILE A 17 -36.40 13.10 -0.69
C ILE A 17 -35.18 13.16 -1.63
N VAL A 18 -35.23 14.00 -2.67
CA VAL A 18 -34.12 14.14 -3.62
C VAL A 18 -32.85 14.66 -2.93
N ALA A 19 -32.99 15.64 -2.04
CA ALA A 19 -31.86 16.16 -1.26
C ALA A 19 -31.20 15.06 -0.39
N MET A 20 -32.00 14.22 0.26
CA MET A 20 -31.49 13.08 1.03
C MET A 20 -30.78 12.03 0.15
N GLN A 21 -31.27 11.79 -1.06
CA GLN A 21 -30.61 10.86 -2.00
C GLN A 21 -29.22 11.36 -2.41
N VAL A 22 -29.09 12.66 -2.71
CA VAL A 22 -27.79 13.26 -3.07
C VAL A 22 -26.82 13.21 -1.89
N ALA A 23 -27.29 13.54 -0.69
CA ALA A 23 -26.47 13.44 0.52
C ALA A 23 -25.97 11.99 0.75
N GLY A 24 -26.82 10.99 0.55
CA GLY A 24 -26.43 9.58 0.67
C GLY A 24 -25.41 9.14 -0.38
N LEU A 25 -25.48 9.66 -1.61
CA LEU A 25 -24.46 9.40 -2.63
C LEU A 25 -23.11 10.03 -2.26
N GLN A 26 -23.13 11.27 -1.76
CA GLN A 26 -21.93 11.96 -1.30
C GLN A 26 -21.29 11.26 -0.11
N GLU A 27 -22.09 10.75 0.83
CA GLU A 27 -21.61 9.97 1.97
C GLU A 27 -20.90 8.69 1.52
N ARG A 28 -21.50 7.91 0.61
CA ARG A 28 -20.87 6.69 0.07
C ARG A 28 -19.60 6.99 -0.70
N MET A 29 -19.58 8.07 -1.47
CA MET A 29 -18.37 8.51 -2.19
C MET A 29 -17.26 8.88 -1.20
N SER A 30 -17.57 9.68 -0.17
CA SER A 30 -16.64 10.05 0.89
C SER A 30 -16.09 8.83 1.64
N ALA A 31 -16.97 7.88 2.00
CA ALA A 31 -16.59 6.64 2.66
C ALA A 31 -15.62 5.78 1.82
N ASN A 32 -15.87 5.66 0.51
CA ASN A 32 -15.00 4.92 -0.40
C ASN A 32 -13.61 5.58 -0.52
N TYR A 33 -13.56 6.91 -0.64
CA TYR A 33 -12.28 7.63 -0.67
C TYR A 33 -11.50 7.49 0.63
N GLN A 34 -12.19 7.57 1.78
CA GLN A 34 -11.56 7.38 3.08
C GLN A 34 -10.98 5.96 3.21
N ALA A 35 -11.74 4.93 2.82
CA ALA A 35 -11.30 3.54 2.87
C ALA A 35 -10.04 3.32 2.02
N GLY A 36 -10.00 3.86 0.79
CA GLY A 36 -8.82 3.77 -0.07
C GLY A 36 -7.60 4.47 0.51
N SER A 37 -7.78 5.67 1.07
CA SER A 37 -6.68 6.39 1.72
C SER A 37 -6.14 5.65 2.96
N MET A 38 -7.03 5.05 3.77
CA MET A 38 -6.62 4.23 4.92
C MET A 38 -5.84 2.99 4.48
N ALA A 39 -6.30 2.27 3.45
CA ALA A 39 -5.58 1.11 2.93
C ALA A 39 -4.16 1.47 2.47
N PHE A 40 -4.01 2.60 1.76
CA PHE A 40 -2.70 3.11 1.33
C PHE A 40 -1.80 3.48 2.52
N GLN A 41 -2.33 4.25 3.48
CA GLN A 41 -1.55 4.63 4.68
C GLN A 41 -1.10 3.41 5.48
N ASN A 42 -1.95 2.38 5.59
CA ASN A 42 -1.59 1.12 6.24
C ASN A 42 -0.49 0.39 5.48
N ALA A 43 -0.56 0.34 4.14
CA ALA A 43 0.47 -0.29 3.31
C ALA A 43 1.80 0.47 3.42
N GLU A 44 1.75 1.80 3.47
CA GLU A 44 2.93 2.63 3.69
C GLU A 44 3.54 2.37 5.07
N ALA A 45 2.72 2.27 6.12
CA ALA A 45 3.21 1.95 7.46
C ALA A 45 3.95 0.61 7.51
N VAL A 46 3.45 -0.40 6.79
CA VAL A 46 4.13 -1.70 6.64
C VAL A 46 5.46 -1.55 5.89
N ALA A 47 5.46 -0.84 4.75
CA ALA A 47 6.67 -0.59 3.97
C ALA A 47 7.74 0.14 4.80
N ARG A 48 7.38 1.24 5.47
CA ARG A 48 8.28 2.01 6.34
C ARG A 48 8.81 1.19 7.52
N GLY A 49 7.96 0.34 8.10
CA GLY A 49 8.39 -0.60 9.14
C GLY A 49 9.47 -1.54 8.63
N GLN A 50 9.30 -2.07 7.42
CA GLN A 50 10.29 -2.93 6.79
C GLN A 50 11.58 -2.16 6.45
N GLU A 51 11.50 -0.96 5.87
CA GLU A 51 12.65 -0.09 5.60
C GLU A 51 13.49 0.16 6.85
N SER A 52 12.84 0.47 7.98
CA SER A 52 13.50 0.66 9.27
C SER A 52 14.22 -0.62 9.74
N SER A 53 13.56 -1.78 9.62
CA SER A 53 14.17 -3.06 9.97
C SER A 53 15.40 -3.37 9.11
N LEU A 54 15.32 -3.13 7.80
CA LEU A 54 16.40 -3.34 6.85
C LEU A 54 17.57 -2.42 7.16
N LYS A 55 17.32 -1.12 7.36
CA LYS A 55 18.35 -0.15 7.76
C LYS A 55 19.08 -0.57 9.03
N SER A 56 18.34 -1.04 10.04
CA SER A 56 18.94 -1.49 11.30
C SER A 56 19.82 -2.74 11.12
N ALA A 57 19.37 -3.69 10.31
CA ALA A 57 20.12 -4.91 10.03
C ALA A 57 21.40 -4.64 9.21
N VAL A 58 21.32 -3.77 8.20
CA VAL A 58 22.49 -3.37 7.39
C VAL A 58 23.51 -2.62 8.24
N THR A 59 23.05 -1.68 9.09
CA THR A 59 23.94 -0.94 10.00
C THR A 59 24.62 -1.86 11.02
N ALA A 60 23.95 -2.94 11.42
CA ALA A 60 24.50 -3.96 12.32
C ALA A 60 25.44 -4.96 11.62
N GLY A 61 25.67 -4.84 10.31
CA GLY A 61 26.44 -5.81 9.53
C GLY A 61 25.78 -7.19 9.48
N SER A 62 24.46 -7.28 9.68
CA SER A 62 23.76 -8.56 9.64
C SER A 62 23.37 -8.92 8.21
N VAL A 63 23.45 -10.21 7.86
CA VAL A 63 22.90 -10.71 6.60
C VAL A 63 21.38 -10.70 6.70
N VAL A 64 20.74 -9.81 5.94
CA VAL A 64 19.29 -9.69 5.86
C VAL A 64 18.70 -10.89 5.14
N VAL A 65 17.73 -11.56 5.76
CA VAL A 65 16.93 -12.59 5.09
C VAL A 65 15.88 -11.89 4.23
N THR A 66 16.01 -12.00 2.91
CA THR A 66 15.03 -11.53 1.93
C THR A 66 14.09 -12.67 1.49
N SER A 67 13.00 -12.31 0.81
CA SER A 67 12.02 -13.27 0.31
C SER A 67 12.57 -14.17 -0.81
N LEU A 68 13.69 -13.77 -1.42
CA LEU A 68 14.46 -14.57 -2.38
C LEU A 68 15.95 -14.50 -2.05
N PRO A 69 16.76 -15.46 -2.53
CA PRO A 69 18.21 -15.39 -2.43
C PRO A 69 18.79 -14.11 -3.06
N PRO A 70 19.84 -13.53 -2.47
CA PRO A 70 20.59 -12.44 -3.09
C PRO A 70 21.11 -12.88 -4.47
N GLY A 71 20.71 -12.19 -5.53
CA GLY A 71 21.11 -12.47 -6.91
C GLY A 71 20.07 -13.20 -7.77
N ASP A 72 18.90 -13.55 -7.20
CA ASP A 72 17.78 -14.01 -8.02
C ASP A 72 17.06 -12.82 -8.69
N CYS A 73 17.39 -12.62 -9.96
CA CYS A 73 16.91 -11.50 -10.77
C CYS A 73 15.88 -11.90 -11.82
N VAL A 74 15.57 -13.20 -11.91
CA VAL A 74 14.79 -13.78 -13.00
C VAL A 74 13.43 -14.27 -12.54
N THR A 75 13.25 -14.52 -11.25
CA THR A 75 11.94 -14.83 -10.70
C THR A 75 10.98 -13.67 -10.91
N ALA A 76 9.93 -13.94 -11.69
CA ALA A 76 8.83 -13.01 -11.85
C ALA A 76 8.07 -12.88 -10.52
N PHE A 77 7.77 -11.64 -10.15
CA PHE A 77 6.93 -11.32 -9.00
C PHE A 77 5.84 -10.36 -9.48
N ASP A 78 4.59 -10.73 -9.22
CA ASP A 78 3.42 -9.91 -9.54
C ASP A 78 3.06 -9.09 -8.30
N ALA A 79 3.46 -7.82 -8.30
CA ALA A 79 3.17 -6.91 -7.20
C ALA A 79 1.67 -6.59 -7.11
N GLU A 80 0.95 -6.52 -8.23
CA GLU A 80 -0.47 -6.14 -8.22
C GLU A 80 -1.36 -7.22 -7.59
N ALA A 81 -0.99 -8.50 -7.76
CA ALA A 81 -1.69 -9.64 -7.16
C ALA A 81 -1.23 -9.95 -5.72
N TYR A 82 -0.28 -9.19 -5.16
CA TYR A 82 0.29 -9.50 -3.85
C TYR A 82 -0.68 -9.24 -2.70
N THR A 83 -0.92 -10.25 -1.87
CA THR A 83 -1.86 -10.19 -0.71
C THR A 83 -1.25 -10.73 0.58
N GLY A 84 0.08 -10.84 0.65
CA GLY A 84 0.80 -11.39 1.79
C GLY A 84 0.73 -10.49 3.03
N ALA A 85 0.73 -11.10 4.21
CA ALA A 85 0.69 -10.36 5.49
C ALA A 85 2.05 -9.78 5.90
N ALA A 86 3.15 -10.44 5.49
CA ALA A 86 4.50 -9.88 5.60
C ALA A 86 4.82 -9.11 4.31
N PRO A 87 5.70 -8.11 4.33
CA PRO A 87 6.18 -7.48 3.10
C PRO A 87 7.07 -8.44 2.31
N TYR A 88 6.96 -8.40 0.99
CA TYR A 88 7.85 -9.11 0.09
C TYR A 88 9.09 -8.25 -0.16
N VAL A 89 10.28 -8.79 0.11
CA VAL A 89 11.53 -8.05 -0.02
C VAL A 89 12.47 -8.79 -0.96
N ARG A 90 12.99 -8.08 -1.95
CA ARG A 90 14.05 -8.58 -2.82
C ARG A 90 15.21 -7.59 -2.91
N ARG A 91 16.39 -8.11 -3.23
CA ARG A 91 17.60 -7.34 -3.47
C ARG A 91 17.67 -6.96 -4.94
N LEU A 92 18.06 -5.73 -5.24
CA LEU A 92 18.25 -5.22 -6.61
C LEU A 92 19.70 -4.93 -6.96
N ASP A 93 20.58 -4.74 -5.97
CA ASP A 93 22.01 -4.43 -6.15
C ASP A 93 22.74 -5.43 -7.04
N MET A 94 22.41 -6.72 -6.95
CA MET A 94 23.01 -7.79 -7.76
C MET A 94 22.38 -7.96 -9.15
N CYS A 95 21.28 -7.25 -9.42
CA CYS A 95 20.47 -7.47 -10.62
C CYS A 95 20.76 -6.50 -11.77
N PHE A 96 21.73 -5.59 -11.60
CA PHE A 96 22.23 -4.73 -12.67
C PHE A 96 23.75 -4.88 -12.84
N SER A 97 24.21 -4.81 -14.11
CA SER A 97 25.58 -5.12 -14.54
C SER A 97 26.71 -4.37 -13.82
N TRP A 98 26.41 -3.26 -13.13
CA TRP A 98 27.40 -2.43 -12.45
C TRP A 98 27.56 -2.80 -10.96
N GLY A 99 26.58 -3.49 -10.36
CA GLY A 99 26.64 -3.94 -8.95
C GLY A 99 27.44 -5.23 -8.74
N ALA A 100 27.86 -5.90 -9.82
CA ALA A 100 28.63 -7.15 -9.78
C ALA A 100 30.15 -6.96 -9.94
N LEU A 101 30.63 -5.75 -10.23
CA LEU A 101 32.05 -5.47 -10.52
C LEU A 101 32.93 -5.40 -9.27
N ASP A 102 32.34 -5.27 -8.08
CA ASP A 102 33.03 -5.19 -6.80
C ASP A 102 32.28 -6.02 -5.76
N TYR A 103 32.16 -7.32 -6.01
CA TYR A 103 31.47 -8.25 -5.11
C TYR A 103 32.42 -8.67 -3.99
N PRO A 104 32.34 -8.10 -2.77
CA PRO A 104 33.07 -8.65 -1.63
C PRO A 104 32.58 -10.07 -1.36
N ALA A 105 33.48 -10.95 -0.91
CA ALA A 105 33.17 -12.35 -0.64
C ALA A 105 32.11 -12.52 0.47
N ASP A 106 31.96 -11.54 1.36
CA ASP A 106 31.03 -11.56 2.48
C ASP A 106 29.89 -10.54 2.31
N GLU A 107 28.64 -11.02 2.38
CA GLU A 107 27.42 -10.19 2.31
C GLU A 107 27.31 -9.16 3.44
N SER A 108 28.01 -9.42 4.55
CA SER A 108 28.05 -8.58 5.75
C SER A 108 28.81 -7.27 5.55
N GLU A 109 29.71 -7.18 4.56
CA GLU A 109 30.55 -6.00 4.32
C GLU A 109 29.90 -5.01 3.34
N LYS A 110 28.76 -5.38 2.74
CA LYS A 110 28.06 -4.57 1.74
C LYS A 110 27.23 -3.47 2.41
N THR A 111 27.65 -2.22 2.27
CA THR A 111 26.90 -1.05 2.76
C THR A 111 25.96 -0.44 1.72
N ASP A 112 26.14 -0.74 0.43
CA ASP A 112 25.36 -0.17 -0.68
C ASP A 112 24.31 -1.16 -1.21
N GLN A 113 23.39 -1.57 -0.32
CA GLN A 113 22.40 -2.60 -0.60
C GLN A 113 21.08 -1.98 -1.03
N ILE A 114 20.64 -2.26 -2.27
CA ILE A 114 19.37 -1.75 -2.79
C ILE A 114 18.27 -2.80 -2.61
N TYR A 115 17.18 -2.41 -1.96
CA TYR A 115 16.04 -3.26 -1.67
C TYR A 115 14.82 -2.80 -2.47
N GLN A 116 14.02 -3.76 -2.93
CA GLN A 116 12.66 -3.51 -3.35
C GLN A 116 11.72 -4.19 -2.36
N ILE A 117 10.73 -3.43 -1.90
CA ILE A 117 9.81 -3.79 -0.83
C ILE A 117 8.41 -3.63 -1.37
N THR A 118 7.69 -4.75 -1.47
CA THR A 118 6.27 -4.75 -1.81
C THR A 118 5.47 -5.02 -0.54
N ALA A 119 4.69 -4.03 -0.12
CA ALA A 119 3.85 -4.09 1.07
C ALA A 119 2.37 -4.08 0.66
N PHE A 120 1.60 -4.94 1.31
CA PHE A 120 0.15 -5.03 1.13
C PHE A 120 -0.57 -4.69 2.43
N ALA A 121 -1.63 -3.90 2.33
CA ALA A 121 -2.52 -3.70 3.45
C ALA A 121 -3.97 -3.45 3.02
N LYS A 122 -4.87 -3.63 3.98
CA LYS A 122 -6.30 -3.39 3.86
C LYS A 122 -6.70 -2.19 4.71
N ASP A 123 -7.84 -1.58 4.42
CA ASP A 123 -8.40 -0.51 5.24
C ASP A 123 -8.72 -1.00 6.67
N ARG A 124 -9.21 -2.24 6.81
CA ARG A 124 -9.68 -2.83 8.07
C ARG A 124 -9.31 -4.31 8.19
N ALA A 125 -9.18 -4.80 9.43
CA ALA A 125 -8.80 -6.19 9.72
C ALA A 125 -9.90 -7.22 9.37
N ALA A 126 -11.17 -6.85 9.51
CA ALA A 126 -12.32 -7.68 9.14
C ALA A 126 -13.22 -6.90 8.18
N PHE A 127 -13.79 -7.60 7.19
CA PHE A 127 -14.66 -7.01 6.16
C PHE A 127 -14.05 -5.78 5.48
N ALA A 128 -12.81 -5.93 5.01
CA ALA A 128 -12.12 -4.89 4.27
C ALA A 128 -12.95 -4.45 3.05
N SER A 129 -13.02 -3.15 2.84
CA SER A 129 -13.72 -2.53 1.72
C SER A 129 -12.77 -1.96 0.68
N SER A 130 -11.50 -1.80 1.04
CA SER A 130 -10.44 -1.35 0.15
C SER A 130 -9.12 -2.01 0.53
N GLU A 131 -8.26 -2.20 -0.47
CA GLU A 131 -6.92 -2.75 -0.32
C GLU A 131 -5.94 -1.97 -1.20
N SER A 132 -4.67 -2.01 -0.81
CA SER A 132 -3.61 -1.31 -1.50
C SER A 132 -2.33 -2.14 -1.43
N VAL A 133 -1.63 -2.18 -2.55
CA VAL A 133 -0.24 -2.65 -2.63
C VAL A 133 0.64 -1.45 -2.95
N ILE A 134 1.74 -1.31 -2.21
CA ILE A 134 2.77 -0.32 -2.45
C ILE A 134 4.07 -1.06 -2.73
N ASP A 135 4.75 -0.65 -3.78
CA ASP A 135 6.09 -1.14 -4.13
C ASP A 135 7.08 0.02 -4.04
N THR A 136 8.07 -0.09 -3.14
CA THR A 136 9.09 0.93 -2.93
C THR A 136 10.48 0.37 -3.20
N VAL A 137 11.38 1.26 -3.63
CA VAL A 137 12.81 0.98 -3.69
C VAL A 137 13.48 1.73 -2.55
N PHE A 138 14.23 1.01 -1.73
CA PHE A 138 14.88 1.52 -0.53
C PHE A 138 16.38 1.31 -0.59
N ILE A 139 17.12 2.35 -0.19
CA ILE A 139 18.58 2.34 -0.05
C ILE A 139 18.87 2.79 1.40
N PRO A 140 19.52 1.95 2.23
CA PRO A 140 19.68 2.14 3.67
C PRO A 140 20.61 3.27 4.10
#